data_AF-A0A955TR81-F1
#
_entry.id   AF-A0A955TR81-F1
#
_cell.length_a   1.000
_cell.length_b   1.000
_cell.length_c   1.000
_cell.angle_alpha   90.00
_cell.angle_beta   90.00
_cell.angle_gamma   90.00
#
_symmetry.space_group_name_H-M   'P 1'
#
loop_
_entity.id
_entity.type
_entity.pdbx_description
1 polymer ?
#
loop_
_entity_poly.entity_id
_entity_poly.type
_entity_poly.pdbx_seq_one_letter_code
_entity_poly.pdbx_strand_id
1 'polypeptide(L)'
;MQHDLKKLLAYSSVENIGIILMGIGAGMIFSAYGFPELAALGIIAGLYHTLNHAVFKSLLFLGAGSLLYATHTRNMEEYGGLLKRMPWTGLFFLIGAVAISALPPTNGFVSEWLIFQNLFLAYQIPDILLDILLPIAAAMLA
;
A
#
# COMPACT_ATOMS: atom_id res chain seq x y z
N MET A 1 18.30 -7.64 0.68
CA MET A 1 17.90 -6.68 1.73
C MET A 1 18.46 -5.32 1.38
N GLN A 2 17.68 -4.25 1.53
CA GLN A 2 18.12 -2.89 1.21
C GLN A 2 18.64 -2.21 2.48
N HIS A 3 19.79 -1.54 2.40
CA HIS A 3 20.42 -0.86 3.56
C HIS A 3 20.17 0.65 3.57
N ASP A 4 19.78 1.25 2.42
CA ASP A 4 19.39 2.66 2.32
C ASP A 4 17.88 2.84 2.55
N LEU A 5 17.54 3.65 3.56
CA LEU A 5 16.16 3.91 3.97
C LEU A 5 15.30 4.51 2.85
N LYS A 6 15.83 5.48 2.09
CA LYS A 6 15.06 6.12 1.00
C LYS A 6 14.82 5.17 -0.16
N LYS A 7 15.77 4.29 -0.47
CA LYS A 7 15.58 3.24 -1.48
C LYS A 7 14.54 2.22 -1.05
N LEU A 8 14.52 1.81 0.23
CA LEU A 8 13.49 0.93 0.76
C LEU A 8 12.11 1.57 0.61
N LEU A 9 11.99 2.85 0.97
CA LEU A 9 10.75 3.61 0.77
C LEU A 9 10.40 3.73 -0.72
N ALA A 10 11.35 3.88 -1.64
CA ALA A 10 11.03 3.92 -3.07
C ALA A 10 10.41 2.61 -3.56
N TYR A 11 10.97 1.45 -3.15
CA TYR A 11 10.44 0.15 -3.55
C TYR A 11 9.02 -0.10 -3.02
N SER A 12 8.75 0.21 -1.75
CA SER A 12 7.38 0.07 -1.23
C SER A 12 6.38 1.05 -1.85
N SER A 13 6.84 2.13 -2.51
CA SER A 13 5.94 2.95 -3.34
C SER A 13 5.58 2.28 -4.65
N VAL A 14 6.54 1.62 -5.31
CA VAL A 14 6.26 0.88 -6.54
C VAL A 14 5.25 -0.24 -6.28
N GLU A 15 5.43 -0.98 -5.19
CA GLU A 15 4.51 -2.02 -4.74
C GLU A 15 3.09 -1.49 -4.52
N ASN A 16 2.92 -0.46 -3.68
CA ASN A 16 1.62 0.15 -3.38
C ASN A 16 0.92 0.75 -4.61
N ILE A 17 1.68 1.34 -5.54
CA ILE A 17 1.14 1.81 -6.83
C ILE A 17 0.61 0.63 -7.65
N GLY A 18 1.28 -0.52 -7.62
CA GLY A 18 0.79 -1.76 -8.23
C GLY A 18 -0.57 -2.18 -7.66
N ILE A 19 -0.73 -2.15 -6.33
CA ILE A 19 -2.00 -2.46 -5.64
C ILE A 19 -3.12 -1.53 -6.12
N ILE A 20 -2.86 -0.22 -6.13
CA ILE A 20 -3.81 0.80 -6.59
C ILE A 20 -4.26 0.52 -8.03
N LEU A 21 -3.30 0.27 -8.93
CA LEU A 21 -3.57 0.01 -10.34
C LEU A 21 -4.35 -1.29 -10.54
N MET A 22 -4.10 -2.33 -9.73
CA MET A 22 -4.88 -3.55 -9.77
C MET A 22 -6.34 -3.32 -9.35
N GLY A 23 -6.59 -2.56 -8.28
CA GLY A 23 -7.97 -2.22 -7.86
C GLY A 23 -8.73 -1.40 -8.91
N ILE A 24 -8.08 -0.37 -9.47
CA ILE A 24 -8.69 0.44 -10.54
C ILE A 24 -8.92 -0.39 -11.80
N GLY A 25 -7.94 -1.22 -12.19
CA GLY A 25 -8.03 -2.11 -13.35
C GLY A 25 -9.17 -3.11 -13.22
N ALA A 26 -9.31 -3.76 -12.07
CA ALA A 26 -10.43 -4.64 -11.76
C ALA A 26 -11.78 -3.88 -11.87
N GLY A 27 -11.86 -2.66 -11.32
CA GLY A 27 -13.03 -1.80 -11.46
C GLY A 27 -13.38 -1.49 -12.92
N MET A 28 -12.40 -1.23 -13.77
CA MET A 28 -12.61 -1.03 -15.22
C MET A 28 -13.10 -2.30 -15.92
N ILE A 29 -12.57 -3.47 -15.54
CA ILE A 29 -13.04 -4.76 -16.05
C ILE A 29 -14.51 -4.97 -15.69
N PHE A 30 -14.89 -4.81 -14.41
CA PHE A 30 -16.29 -4.95 -13.99
C PHE A 30 -17.22 -3.96 -14.70
N SER A 31 -16.75 -2.74 -14.97
CA SER A 31 -17.49 -1.74 -15.75
C SER A 31 -17.76 -2.22 -17.17
N ALA A 32 -16.76 -2.79 -17.84
CA ALA A 32 -16.89 -3.33 -19.19
C ALA A 32 -17.87 -4.51 -19.28
N TYR A 33 -17.95 -5.32 -18.24
CA TYR A 33 -18.86 -6.47 -18.16
C TYR A 33 -20.26 -6.13 -17.59
N GLY A 34 -20.55 -4.86 -17.30
CA GLY A 34 -21.88 -4.41 -16.86
C GLY A 34 -22.18 -4.65 -15.38
N PHE A 35 -21.16 -4.72 -14.53
CA PHE A 35 -21.29 -4.83 -13.07
C PHE A 35 -20.97 -3.48 -12.38
N PRO A 36 -21.90 -2.51 -12.38
CA PRO A 36 -21.62 -1.14 -11.93
C PRO A 36 -21.25 -1.05 -10.44
N GLU A 37 -21.82 -1.90 -9.59
CA GLU A 37 -21.52 -1.92 -8.16
C GLU A 37 -20.09 -2.38 -7.87
N LEU A 38 -19.64 -3.44 -8.57
CA LEU A 38 -18.27 -3.94 -8.45
C LEU A 38 -17.27 -3.00 -9.12
N ALA A 39 -17.67 -2.34 -10.21
CA ALA A 39 -16.86 -1.31 -10.84
C ALA A 39 -16.61 -0.14 -9.88
N ALA A 40 -17.67 0.35 -9.24
CA ALA A 40 -17.58 1.41 -8.24
C ALA A 40 -16.71 0.98 -7.06
N LEU A 41 -16.87 -0.26 -6.56
CA LEU A 41 -16.04 -0.80 -5.49
C LEU A 41 -14.54 -0.76 -5.84
N GLY A 42 -14.14 -1.26 -7.01
CA GLY A 42 -12.72 -1.29 -7.41
C GLY A 42 -12.12 0.11 -7.57
N ILE A 43 -12.86 1.03 -8.18
CA ILE A 43 -12.42 2.42 -8.36
C ILE A 43 -12.32 3.13 -7.00
N ILE A 44 -13.33 3.00 -6.13
CA ILE A 44 -13.32 3.60 -4.79
C ILE A 44 -12.18 3.03 -3.96
N ALA A 45 -11.97 1.70 -4.00
CA ALA A 45 -10.89 1.05 -3.27
C ALA A 45 -9.51 1.54 -3.72
N GLY A 46 -9.28 1.65 -5.03
CA GLY A 46 -8.05 2.19 -5.60
C GLY A 46 -7.79 3.66 -5.24
N LEU A 47 -8.81 4.52 -5.34
CA LEU A 47 -8.71 5.92 -4.91
C LEU A 47 -8.48 6.06 -3.40
N TYR A 48 -9.14 5.22 -2.62
CA TYR A 48 -8.98 5.20 -1.18
C TYR A 48 -7.57 4.77 -0.76
N HIS A 49 -7.03 3.72 -1.39
CA HIS A 49 -5.65 3.30 -1.19
C HIS A 49 -4.67 4.38 -1.66
N THR A 50 -4.97 5.10 -2.74
CA THR A 50 -4.16 6.25 -3.20
C THR A 50 -4.08 7.35 -2.15
N LEU A 51 -5.21 7.71 -1.53
CA LEU A 51 -5.24 8.70 -0.45
C LEU A 51 -4.43 8.22 0.76
N ASN A 52 -4.64 6.98 1.20
CA ASN A 52 -3.87 6.40 2.30
C ASN A 52 -2.38 6.40 1.97
N HIS A 53 -2.01 5.98 0.76
CA HIS A 53 -0.64 5.98 0.27
C HIS A 53 0.01 7.35 0.35
N ALA A 54 -0.66 8.39 -0.15
CA ALA A 54 -0.16 9.74 -0.06
C ALA A 54 0.13 10.14 1.40
N VAL A 55 -0.78 9.82 2.33
CA VAL A 55 -0.66 10.19 3.75
C VAL A 55 0.50 9.46 4.43
N PHE A 56 0.49 8.12 4.46
CA PHE A 56 1.55 7.39 5.17
C PHE A 56 2.91 7.52 4.49
N LYS A 57 2.96 7.66 3.16
CA LYS A 57 4.23 7.85 2.46
C LYS A 57 4.85 9.20 2.75
N SER A 58 4.04 10.25 2.78
CA SER A 58 4.51 11.58 3.19
C SER A 58 5.07 11.55 4.61
N LEU A 59 4.38 10.88 5.54
CA LEU A 59 4.85 10.71 6.91
C LEU A 59 6.20 9.98 6.99
N LEU A 60 6.36 8.88 6.24
CA LEU A 60 7.59 8.10 6.19
C LEU A 60 8.76 8.87 5.57
N PHE A 61 8.54 9.63 4.50
CA PHE A 61 9.59 10.45 3.89
C PHE A 61 9.99 11.64 4.77
N LEU A 62 9.03 12.26 5.46
CA LEU A 62 9.32 13.31 6.45
C LEU A 62 10.13 12.74 7.62
N GLY A 63 9.75 11.57 8.14
CA GLY A 63 10.50 10.88 9.19
C GLY A 63 11.91 10.49 8.74
N ALA A 64 12.06 9.91 7.54
CA ALA A 64 13.36 9.58 6.95
C ALA A 64 14.24 10.82 6.72
N GLY A 65 13.63 11.96 6.35
CA GLY A 65 14.31 13.25 6.25
C GLY A 65 14.81 13.76 7.60
N SER A 66 13.98 13.69 8.64
CA SER A 66 14.35 14.05 10.01
C SER A 66 15.47 13.17 10.56
N LEU A 67 15.39 11.85 10.32
CA LEU A 67 16.42 10.87 10.66
C LEU A 67 17.76 11.21 9.99
N LEU A 68 17.74 11.46 8.68
CA LEU A 68 18.94 11.82 7.93
C LEU A 68 19.55 13.14 8.42
N TYR A 69 18.71 14.14 8.73
CA TYR A 69 19.17 15.42 9.26
C TYR A 69 19.85 15.28 10.62
N ALA A 70 19.31 14.44 11.51
CA ALA A 70 19.85 14.24 12.86
C ALA A 70 21.07 13.32 12.92
N THR A 71 21.15 12.31 12.03
CA THR A 71 22.18 11.26 12.10
C THR A 71 23.27 11.42 11.06
N HIS A 72 23.05 12.20 10.00
CA HIS A 72 23.94 12.37 8.84
C HIS A 72 24.35 11.08 8.12
N THR A 73 23.75 9.93 8.45
CA THR A 73 23.96 8.64 7.80
C THR A 73 22.67 8.18 7.12
N ARG A 74 22.81 7.43 6.02
CA ARG A 74 21.70 6.79 5.28
C ARG A 74 21.62 5.29 5.56
N ASN A 75 22.60 4.76 6.28
CA ASN A 75 22.72 3.34 6.58
C ASN A 75 21.80 2.98 7.74
N MET A 76 20.80 2.13 7.48
CA MET A 76 19.85 1.70 8.50
C MET A 76 20.48 0.84 9.61
N GLU A 77 21.64 0.23 9.36
CA GLU A 77 22.33 -0.56 10.38
C GLU A 77 22.93 0.31 11.49
N GLU A 78 23.16 1.59 11.20
CA GLU A 78 23.72 2.56 12.15
C GLU A 78 22.62 3.26 12.97
N TYR A 79 21.34 2.99 12.70
CA TYR A 79 20.18 3.66 13.31
C TYR A 79 19.78 3.14 14.71
N GLY A 80 20.68 2.45 15.40
CA GLY A 80 20.42 1.86 16.72
C GLY A 80 19.96 2.88 17.77
N GLY A 81 18.90 2.54 18.52
CA GLY A 81 18.43 3.33 19.67
C GLY A 81 17.71 4.64 19.34
N LEU A 82 17.35 4.87 18.07
CA LEU A 82 16.71 6.11 17.62
C LEU A 82 15.37 6.41 18.28
N LEU A 83 14.57 5.40 18.64
CA LEU A 83 13.31 5.62 19.35
C LEU A 83 13.50 6.23 20.75
N LYS A 84 14.66 6.00 21.39
CA LYS A 84 14.98 6.63 22.69
C LYS A 84 15.47 8.08 22.52
N ARG A 85 16.16 8.38 21.42
CA ARG A 85 16.75 9.71 21.15
C ARG A 85 15.77 10.67 20.47
N MET A 86 14.89 10.14 19.61
CA MET A 86 13.92 10.89 18.79
C MET A 86 12.54 10.25 18.93
N PRO A 87 11.92 10.24 20.13
CA PRO A 87 10.71 9.48 20.41
C PRO A 87 9.53 9.88 19.53
N TRP A 88 9.35 11.18 19.25
CA TRP A 88 8.27 11.67 18.39
C TRP A 88 8.45 11.23 16.94
N THR A 89 9.64 11.45 16.35
CA THR A 89 9.96 11.00 14.99
C THR A 89 9.81 9.50 14.86
N GLY A 90 10.33 8.74 15.83
CA GLY A 90 10.23 7.28 15.85
C GLY A 90 8.79 6.78 15.98
N LEU A 91 7.96 7.41 16.82
CA LEU A 91 6.55 7.07 16.97
C LEU A 91 5.76 7.30 15.69
N PHE A 92 5.89 8.49 15.08
CA PHE A 92 5.21 8.79 13.82
C PHE A 92 5.71 7.92 12.67
N PHE A 93 7.02 7.65 12.62
CA PHE A 93 7.59 6.73 11.63
C PHE A 93 7.03 5.32 11.81
N LEU A 94 6.90 4.84 13.06
CA LEU A 94 6.29 3.54 13.36
C LEU A 94 4.82 3.49 12.94
N ILE A 95 4.04 4.53 13.20
CA ILE A 95 2.65 4.63 12.74
C ILE A 95 2.59 4.56 11.21
N GLY A 96 3.47 5.30 10.52
CA GLY A 96 3.59 5.23 9.07
C GLY A 96 3.98 3.84 8.57
N ALA A 97 4.89 3.16 9.25
CA ALA A 97 5.35 1.81 8.92
C ALA A 97 4.23 0.77 9.10
N VAL A 98 3.49 0.87 10.20
CA VAL A 98 2.33 0.00 10.49
C VAL A 98 1.21 0.25 9.47
N ALA A 99 1.03 1.49 9.01
CA ALA A 99 0.03 1.85 8.01
C ALA A 99 0.40 1.41 6.58
N ILE A 100 1.65 1.55 6.15
CA ILE A 100 2.10 1.11 4.81
C ILE A 100 2.14 -0.42 4.68
N SER A 101 2.34 -1.13 5.79
CA SER A 101 2.26 -2.60 5.85
C SER A 101 0.83 -3.12 5.99
N ALA A 102 -0.17 -2.24 5.83
CA ALA A 102 -1.58 -2.59 5.85
C ALA A 102 -1.99 -3.47 7.04
N LEU A 103 -1.48 -3.19 8.24
CA LEU A 103 -1.86 -3.98 9.41
C LEU A 103 -3.30 -3.67 9.84
N PRO A 104 -4.06 -4.65 10.38
CA PRO A 104 -5.48 -4.53 10.73
C PRO A 104 -5.93 -3.25 11.46
N PRO A 105 -5.18 -2.68 12.42
CA PRO A 105 -5.62 -1.46 13.11
C PRO A 105 -5.52 -0.19 12.26
N THR A 106 -4.98 -0.26 11.03
CA THR A 106 -4.69 0.92 10.21
C THR A 106 -5.64 1.07 9.04
N ASN A 107 -5.71 2.30 8.52
CA ASN A 107 -6.53 2.57 7.36
C ASN A 107 -6.02 1.93 6.07
N GLY A 108 -4.70 1.67 6.00
CA GLY A 108 -4.08 0.95 4.89
C GLY A 108 -4.72 -0.43 4.69
N PHE A 109 -4.93 -1.16 5.79
CA PHE A 109 -5.62 -2.46 5.77
C PHE A 109 -7.00 -2.38 5.14
N VAL A 110 -7.82 -1.42 5.56
CA VAL A 110 -9.19 -1.28 5.03
C VAL A 110 -9.16 -1.05 3.52
N SER A 111 -8.30 -0.14 3.04
CA SER A 111 -8.20 0.11 1.60
C SER A 111 -7.72 -1.09 0.80
N GLU A 112 -6.73 -1.81 1.30
CA GLU A 112 -6.19 -2.99 0.63
C GLU A 112 -7.17 -4.17 0.66
N TRP A 113 -7.86 -4.37 1.78
CA TRP A 113 -8.92 -5.36 1.92
C TRP A 113 -10.05 -5.16 0.91
N LEU A 114 -10.45 -3.92 0.65
CA LEU A 114 -11.46 -3.62 -0.38
C LEU A 114 -10.98 -3.99 -1.79
N ILE A 115 -9.69 -3.82 -2.08
CA ILE A 115 -9.08 -4.24 -3.35
C ILE A 115 -9.10 -5.76 -3.46
N PHE A 116 -8.70 -6.48 -2.39
CA PHE A 116 -8.81 -7.94 -2.32
C PHE A 116 -10.23 -8.44 -2.55
N GLN A 117 -11.22 -7.83 -1.88
CA GLN A 117 -12.63 -8.18 -2.08
C GLN A 117 -13.04 -7.99 -3.54
N ASN A 118 -12.65 -6.88 -4.17
CA ASN A 118 -12.98 -6.64 -5.57
C ASN A 118 -12.38 -7.72 -6.50
N LEU A 119 -11.12 -8.09 -6.29
CA LEU A 119 -10.45 -9.12 -7.08
C LEU A 119 -11.06 -10.53 -6.88
N PHE A 120 -11.46 -10.88 -5.66
CA PHE A 120 -12.09 -12.17 -5.38
C PHE A 120 -13.53 -12.28 -5.91
N LEU A 121 -14.22 -11.16 -6.14
CA LEU A 121 -15.57 -11.14 -6.71
C LEU A 121 -15.58 -11.33 -8.25
N ALA A 122 -14.42 -11.57 -8.86
CA ALA A 122 -14.27 -11.83 -10.29
C ALA A 122 -15.07 -13.04 -10.80
N TYR A 123 -15.39 -14.00 -9.93
CA TYR A 123 -16.18 -15.19 -10.28
C TYR A 123 -17.58 -14.88 -10.84
N GLN A 124 -18.07 -13.65 -10.66
CA GLN A 124 -19.34 -13.22 -11.23
C GLN A 124 -19.26 -12.92 -12.73
N ILE A 125 -18.06 -12.69 -13.26
CA ILE A 125 -17.85 -12.43 -14.68
C ILE A 125 -17.90 -13.76 -15.45
N PRO A 126 -18.69 -13.88 -16.53
CA PRO A 126 -18.75 -15.08 -17.36
C PRO A 126 -17.54 -15.20 -18.32
N ASP A 127 -16.32 -14.96 -17.81
CA ASP A 127 -15.06 -15.07 -18.52
C ASP A 127 -14.08 -15.88 -17.64
N ILE A 128 -13.79 -17.11 -18.07
CA ILE A 128 -12.97 -18.05 -17.30
C ILE A 128 -11.52 -17.59 -17.11
N LEU A 129 -11.00 -16.78 -18.05
CA LEU A 129 -9.66 -16.24 -17.91
C LEU A 129 -9.62 -15.24 -16.75
N LEU A 130 -10.62 -14.36 -16.65
CA LEU A 130 -10.69 -13.34 -15.61
C LEU A 130 -11.06 -13.91 -14.24
N ASP A 131 -11.95 -14.91 -14.21
CA ASP A 131 -12.31 -15.66 -13.00
C ASP A 131 -11.07 -16.31 -12.35
N ILE A 132 -10.09 -16.76 -13.15
CA ILE A 132 -8.84 -17.33 -12.64
C ILE A 132 -7.77 -16.26 -12.40
N LEU A 133 -7.60 -15.31 -13.31
CA LEU A 133 -6.49 -14.36 -13.30
C LEU A 133 -6.60 -13.33 -12.17
N LEU A 134 -7.80 -12.82 -11.86
CA LEU A 134 -7.96 -11.78 -10.84
C LEU A 134 -7.73 -12.31 -9.41
N PRO A 135 -8.20 -13.52 -9.03
CA PRO A 135 -7.83 -14.13 -7.75
C PRO A 135 -6.34 -14.52 -7.66
N ILE A 136 -5.70 -14.89 -8.77
CA ILE A 136 -4.24 -15.13 -8.78
C ILE A 136 -3.50 -13.81 -8.56
N ALA A 137 -3.92 -12.71 -9.20
CA ALA A 137 -3.35 -11.39 -8.97
C ALA A 137 -3.50 -10.97 -7.50
N ALA A 138 -4.64 -11.28 -6.87
CA ALA A 138 -4.81 -11.14 -5.43
C ALA A 138 -3.84 -12.02 -4.64
N ALA A 139 -3.70 -13.30 -4.97
CA ALA A 139 -2.76 -14.18 -4.26
C ALA A 139 -1.29 -13.73 -4.37
N MET A 140 -0.90 -13.06 -5.47
CA MET A 140 0.44 -12.50 -5.64
C MET A 140 0.69 -11.22 -4.81
N LEU A 141 -0.38 -10.59 -4.29
CA LEU A 141 -0.29 -9.42 -3.42
C LEU A 141 -0.03 -9.79 -1.95
N ALA A 142 -0.45 -10.99 -1.52
CA ALA A 142 -0.35 -11.47 -0.13
C ALA A 142 0.99 -12.15 0.17
#